data_AF-A0A4R4PT62-F1
#
_entry.id   AF-A0A4R4PT62-F1
#
_cell.length_a   1.000
_cell.length_b   1.000
_cell.length_c   1.000
_cell.angle_alpha   90.00
_cell.angle_beta   90.00
_cell.angle_gamma   90.00
#
_symmetry.space_group_name_H-M   'P 1'
#
loop_
_entity.id
_entity.type
_entity.pdbx_description
1 polymer ?
#
loop_
_entity_poly.entity_id
_entity_poly.type
_entity_poly.pdbx_seq_one_letter_code
_entity_poly.pdbx_strand_id
1 'polypeptide(L)'
;MNLSDTAILIADDLSDSERNLLELTATPAATLLGAVSMILRTTLFTEDPAAWVDMWQARPDFARIEWLDGPELSDVVALLAAKDYEGQIEGVPGLRISSCNDHTAKMHWLGSAVPVELQLTRQLS
;
A
#
# COMPACT_ATOMS: atom_id res chain seq x y z
N MET A 1 -26.92 17.57 12.73
CA MET A 1 -26.70 16.12 12.99
C MET A 1 -25.99 16.04 14.33
N ASN A 2 -26.66 15.47 15.34
CA ASN A 2 -26.14 15.44 16.71
C ASN A 2 -25.17 14.26 16.82
N LEU A 3 -23.92 14.50 17.20
CA LEU A 3 -22.90 13.44 17.33
C LEU A 3 -23.27 12.41 18.42
N SER A 4 -24.30 12.68 19.21
CA SER A 4 -24.85 11.82 20.26
C SER A 4 -25.60 10.58 19.75
N ASP A 5 -26.07 10.56 18.50
CA ASP A 5 -26.82 9.43 17.92
C ASP A 5 -25.91 8.41 17.22
N THR A 6 -24.60 8.68 17.20
CA THR A 6 -23.58 7.76 16.70
C THR A 6 -22.70 7.40 17.89
N ALA A 7 -22.40 6.12 18.11
CA ALA A 7 -21.51 5.66 19.17
C ALA A 7 -20.04 6.05 18.89
N ILE A 8 -19.79 7.35 18.74
CA ILE A 8 -18.48 7.95 18.51
C ILE A 8 -17.80 8.01 19.87
N LEU A 9 -16.65 7.36 19.97
CA LEU A 9 -15.83 7.38 21.17
C LEU A 9 -15.20 8.77 21.29
N ILE A 10 -15.52 9.50 22.36
CA ILE A 10 -14.85 10.74 22.76
C ILE A 10 -14.13 10.42 24.06
N ALA A 11 -12.88 9.98 23.96
CA ALA A 11 -12.03 9.62 25.09
C ALA A 11 -10.58 10.05 24.82
N ASP A 12 -9.84 10.38 25.87
CA ASP A 12 -8.44 10.80 25.80
C ASP A 12 -7.45 9.62 25.82
N ASP A 13 -7.95 8.37 25.89
CA ASP A 13 -7.14 7.14 25.88
C ASP A 13 -7.87 6.01 25.13
N LEU A 14 -7.09 5.02 24.66
CA LEU A 14 -7.58 3.85 23.95
C LEU A 14 -8.14 2.83 24.94
N SER A 15 -9.33 2.30 24.66
CA SER A 15 -9.80 1.09 25.34
C SER A 15 -8.91 -0.11 24.97
N ASP A 16 -8.87 -1.14 25.82
CA ASP A 16 -8.12 -2.38 25.52
C ASP A 16 -8.55 -3.03 24.20
N SER A 17 -9.84 -2.94 23.87
CA SER A 17 -10.38 -3.45 22.61
C SER A 17 -9.90 -2.65 21.40
N GLU A 18 -9.81 -1.33 21.53
CA GLU A 18 -9.30 -0.44 20.49
C GLU A 18 -7.78 -0.62 20.32
N ARG A 19 -7.05 -0.77 21.42
CA ARG A 19 -5.61 -1.04 21.41
C ARG A 19 -5.30 -2.37 20.73
N ASN A 20 -6.05 -3.43 21.06
CA ASN A 20 -5.93 -4.73 20.40
C ASN A 20 -6.27 -4.66 18.90
N LEU A 21 -7.31 -3.92 18.51
CA LEU A 21 -7.65 -3.71 17.09
C LEU A 21 -6.56 -2.93 16.35
N LEU A 22 -5.98 -1.91 17.00
CA LEU A 22 -4.89 -1.13 16.44
C LEU A 22 -3.64 -2.00 16.20
N GLU A 23 -3.28 -2.85 17.15
CA GLU A 23 -2.17 -3.80 17.01
C GLU A 23 -2.40 -4.80 15.87
N LEU A 24 -3.64 -5.23 15.67
CA LEU A 24 -4.02 -6.11 14.55
C LEU A 24 -4.00 -5.40 13.18
N THR A 25 -4.10 -4.07 13.16
CA THR A 25 -4.20 -3.27 11.91
C THR A 25 -2.89 -2.58 11.54
N ALA A 26 -2.01 -2.28 12.49
CA ALA A 26 -0.69 -1.65 12.28
C ALA A 26 0.40 -2.66 11.86
N THR A 27 0.07 -3.52 10.90
CA THR A 27 1.00 -4.54 10.39
C THR A 27 2.06 -3.93 9.44
N PRO A 28 3.18 -4.63 9.20
CA PRO A 28 4.12 -4.24 8.16
C PRO A 28 3.48 -4.11 6.78
N ALA A 29 2.57 -5.03 6.41
CA ALA A 29 1.83 -4.94 5.15
C ALA A 29 0.93 -3.70 5.06
N ALA A 30 0.23 -3.32 6.14
CA ALA A 30 -0.55 -2.08 6.17
C ALA A 30 0.34 -0.83 6.02
N THR A 31 1.51 -0.84 6.66
CA THR A 31 2.51 0.23 6.53
C THR A 31 3.00 0.35 5.09
N LEU A 32 3.31 -0.78 4.44
CA LEU A 32 3.72 -0.81 3.04
C LEU A 32 2.61 -0.27 2.12
N LEU A 33 1.36 -0.70 2.31
CA LEU A 33 0.21 -0.22 1.54
C LEU A 33 0.03 1.30 1.69
N GLY A 34 0.23 1.84 2.89
CA GLY A 34 0.25 3.28 3.13
C GLY A 34 1.32 4.00 2.29
N ALA A 35 2.56 3.52 2.32
CA ALA A 35 3.65 4.11 1.54
C ALA A 35 3.42 4.02 0.02
N VAL A 36 2.96 2.87 -0.47
CA VAL A 36 2.66 2.65 -1.89
C VAL A 36 1.50 3.54 -2.34
N SER A 37 0.41 3.59 -1.57
CA SER A 37 -0.76 4.41 -1.92
C SER A 37 -0.41 5.90 -2.04
N MET A 38 0.48 6.39 -1.18
CA MET A 38 0.98 7.76 -1.25
C MET A 38 1.69 8.03 -2.58
N ILE A 39 2.61 7.16 -3.00
CA ILE A 39 3.37 7.33 -4.26
C ILE A 39 2.45 7.25 -5.48
N LEU A 40 1.57 6.24 -5.54
CA LEU A 40 0.66 6.08 -6.67
C LEU A 40 -0.28 7.29 -6.78
N ARG A 41 -0.78 7.79 -5.63
CA ARG A 41 -1.66 8.95 -5.61
C ARG A 41 -0.98 10.24 -6.06
N THR A 42 0.24 10.49 -5.63
CA THR A 42 0.97 11.70 -6.03
C THR A 42 1.44 11.65 -7.48
N THR A 43 1.66 10.46 -8.03
CA THR A 43 2.29 10.32 -9.35
C THR A 43 1.30 10.01 -10.47
N LEU A 44 0.24 9.25 -10.20
CA LEU A 44 -0.68 8.74 -11.21
C LEU A 44 -2.11 9.30 -11.10
N PHE A 45 -2.51 9.82 -9.93
CA PHE A 45 -3.90 10.24 -9.66
C PHE A 45 -4.06 11.76 -9.49
N THR A 46 -3.24 12.56 -10.19
CA THR A 46 -3.22 14.02 -10.05
C THR A 46 -4.50 14.73 -10.52
N GLU A 47 -5.23 14.17 -11.49
CA GLU A 47 -6.44 14.81 -12.04
C GLU A 47 -7.74 14.03 -11.78
N ASP A 48 -7.69 12.72 -11.55
CA ASP A 48 -8.86 11.90 -11.20
C ASP A 48 -8.44 10.80 -10.20
N PRO A 49 -9.05 10.70 -9.00
CA PRO A 49 -8.81 9.58 -8.10
C PRO A 49 -9.21 8.27 -8.81
N ALA A 50 -8.24 7.39 -9.03
CA ALA A 50 -8.47 6.10 -9.65
C ALA A 50 -9.51 5.28 -8.88
N ALA A 51 -10.73 5.20 -9.42
CA ALA A 51 -11.76 4.26 -8.96
C ALA A 51 -11.43 2.79 -9.28
N TRP A 52 -10.29 2.54 -9.94
CA TRP A 52 -9.90 1.26 -10.52
C TRP A 52 -8.83 0.51 -9.75
N VAL A 53 -8.30 1.04 -8.62
CA VAL A 53 -7.27 0.36 -7.80
C VAL A 53 -7.84 -0.15 -6.49
N ASP A 54 -7.69 -1.45 -6.24
CA ASP A 54 -7.97 -2.10 -4.96
C ASP A 54 -6.66 -2.46 -4.25
N MET A 55 -6.59 -2.21 -2.94
CA MET A 55 -5.41 -2.45 -2.10
C MET A 55 -5.82 -3.13 -0.80
N TRP A 56 -5.24 -4.29 -0.53
CA TRP A 56 -5.61 -5.06 0.64
C TRP A 56 -4.47 -5.94 1.15
N GLN A 57 -4.61 -6.39 2.40
CA GLN A 57 -3.71 -7.36 3.03
C GLN A 57 -4.51 -8.55 3.54
N ALA A 58 -3.96 -9.76 3.39
CA ALA A 58 -4.52 -10.96 4.02
C ALA A 58 -3.73 -11.40 5.25
N ARG A 59 -2.44 -11.04 5.33
CA ARG A 59 -1.52 -11.40 6.41
C ARG A 59 -0.58 -10.23 6.70
N PRO A 60 0.03 -10.16 7.90
CA PRO A 60 0.94 -9.07 8.26
C PRO A 60 2.16 -8.90 7.34
N ASP A 61 2.53 -9.97 6.62
CA ASP A 61 3.68 -10.08 5.73
C ASP A 61 3.31 -10.11 4.23
N PHE A 62 2.04 -9.86 3.88
CA PHE A 62 1.56 -9.97 2.50
C PHE A 62 0.51 -8.92 2.14
N ALA A 63 0.81 -8.15 1.09
CA ALA A 63 -0.03 -7.11 0.54
C ALA A 63 -0.33 -7.36 -0.95
N ARG A 64 -1.51 -6.95 -1.40
CA ARG A 64 -1.94 -7.00 -2.79
C ARG A 64 -2.46 -5.66 -3.27
N ILE A 65 -2.15 -5.36 -4.53
CA ILE A 65 -2.70 -4.22 -5.26
C ILE A 65 -3.14 -4.72 -6.61
N GLU A 66 -4.41 -4.48 -6.94
CA GLU A 66 -5.03 -4.96 -8.16
C GLU A 66 -5.80 -3.86 -8.83
N TRP A 67 -5.79 -3.85 -10.16
CA TRP A 67 -6.43 -2.76 -10.87
C TRP A 67 -6.85 -3.10 -12.29
N LEU A 68 -7.89 -2.42 -12.78
CA LEU A 68 -8.49 -2.63 -14.11
C LEU A 68 -8.22 -1.42 -15.03
N ASP A 69 -7.83 -1.68 -16.29
CA ASP A 69 -7.69 -0.67 -17.35
C ASP A 69 -6.89 0.59 -16.95
N GLY A 70 -5.84 0.40 -16.14
CA GLY A 70 -4.94 1.45 -15.66
C GLY A 70 -3.57 1.47 -16.36
N PRO A 71 -2.58 2.17 -15.76
CA PRO A 71 -1.20 2.22 -16.21
C PRO A 71 -0.59 0.83 -16.39
N GLU A 72 0.41 0.76 -17.26
CA GLU A 72 1.17 -0.46 -17.51
C GLU A 72 1.85 -0.94 -16.23
N LEU A 73 1.91 -2.27 -16.07
CA LEU A 73 2.48 -2.86 -14.87
C LEU A 73 3.94 -2.47 -14.67
N SER A 74 4.71 -2.42 -15.76
CA SER A 74 6.11 -2.00 -15.74
C SER A 74 6.29 -0.59 -15.19
N ASP A 75 5.38 0.32 -15.51
CA ASP A 75 5.45 1.72 -15.09
C ASP A 75 5.15 1.83 -13.59
N VAL A 76 4.12 1.12 -13.12
CA VAL A 76 3.80 1.05 -11.69
C VAL A 76 4.96 0.44 -10.90
N VAL A 77 5.54 -0.68 -11.39
CA VAL A 77 6.70 -1.32 -10.76
C VAL A 77 7.91 -0.36 -10.72
N ALA A 78 8.17 0.37 -11.81
CA ALA A 78 9.28 1.32 -11.89
C ALA A 78 9.08 2.53 -10.97
N LEU A 79 7.85 2.97 -10.74
CA LEU A 79 7.52 4.02 -9.79
C LEU A 79 7.71 3.56 -8.34
N LEU A 80 7.33 2.33 -8.02
CA LEU A 80 7.36 1.81 -6.66
C LEU A 80 8.74 1.32 -6.23
N ALA A 81 9.52 0.73 -7.13
CA ALA A 81 10.84 0.19 -6.80
C ALA A 81 11.75 1.29 -6.24
N ALA A 82 12.46 1.00 -5.14
CA ALA A 82 13.42 1.96 -4.61
C ALA A 82 14.57 2.14 -5.60
N LYS A 83 14.89 3.39 -5.93
CA LYS A 83 15.97 3.77 -6.85
C LYS A 83 16.85 4.79 -6.15
N ASP A 84 18.17 4.65 -6.32
CA ASP A 84 19.14 5.64 -5.86
C ASP A 84 19.56 6.50 -7.05
N TYR A 85 19.22 7.79 -6.97
CA TYR A 85 19.65 8.81 -7.91
C TYR A 85 20.57 9.80 -7.17
N GLU A 86 21.88 9.59 -7.31
CA GLU A 86 22.92 10.46 -6.78
C GLU A 86 22.80 10.74 -5.26
N GLY A 87 22.38 9.74 -4.48
CA GLY A 87 22.21 9.84 -3.03
C GLY A 87 20.80 10.25 -2.59
N GLN A 88 19.88 10.47 -3.53
CA GLN A 88 18.46 10.65 -3.26
C GLN A 88 17.69 9.37 -3.60
N ILE A 89 16.96 8.85 -2.61
CA ILE A 89 16.10 7.68 -2.81
C ILE A 89 14.74 8.11 -3.34
N GLU A 90 14.36 7.57 -4.49
CA GLU A 90 13.00 7.62 -5.05
C GLU A 90 12.28 6.27 -4.88
N GLY A 91 10.96 6.28 -5.09
CA GLY A 91 10.11 5.11 -4.91
C GLY A 91 9.87 4.78 -3.43
N VAL A 92 9.49 3.53 -3.14
CA VAL A 92 9.32 3.06 -1.75
C VAL A 92 10.67 2.57 -1.21
N PRO A 93 11.25 3.22 -0.18
CA PRO A 93 12.51 2.77 0.41
C PRO A 93 12.45 1.29 0.83
N GLY A 94 13.48 0.54 0.48
CA GLY A 94 13.58 -0.90 0.78
C GLY A 94 12.69 -1.82 -0.06
N LEU A 95 11.88 -1.31 -0.99
CA LEU A 95 11.09 -2.14 -1.91
C LEU A 95 11.95 -2.56 -3.10
N ARG A 96 11.94 -3.86 -3.42
CA ARG A 96 12.75 -4.48 -4.48
C ARG A 96 11.88 -5.32 -5.38
N ILE A 97 12.17 -5.32 -6.68
CA ILE A 97 11.49 -6.16 -7.66
C ILE A 97 12.02 -7.59 -7.55
N SER A 98 11.12 -8.56 -7.39
CA SER A 98 11.46 -9.99 -7.38
C SER A 98 11.15 -10.64 -8.74
N SER A 99 10.01 -10.29 -9.34
CA SER A 99 9.62 -10.74 -10.67
C SER A 99 8.60 -9.78 -11.28
N CYS A 100 8.60 -9.62 -12.60
CA CYS A 100 7.62 -8.82 -13.33
C CYS A 100 7.35 -9.46 -14.69
N ASN A 101 6.09 -9.60 -15.05
CA ASN A 101 5.62 -9.90 -16.40
C ASN A 101 4.54 -8.88 -16.80
N ASP A 102 3.79 -9.13 -17.87
CA ASP A 102 2.83 -8.15 -18.40
C ASP A 102 1.60 -7.93 -17.50
N HIS A 103 1.27 -8.89 -16.64
CA HIS A 103 0.02 -8.88 -15.84
C HIS A 103 0.25 -8.94 -14.33
N THR A 104 1.39 -9.46 -13.89
CA THR A 104 1.69 -9.67 -12.47
C THR A 104 3.13 -9.35 -12.14
N ALA A 105 3.32 -8.75 -10.97
CA ALA A 105 4.63 -8.49 -10.41
C ALA A 105 4.65 -8.89 -8.93
N LYS A 106 5.83 -9.31 -8.49
CA LYS A 106 6.13 -9.56 -7.08
C LYS A 106 7.27 -8.67 -6.66
N MET A 107 7.12 -8.03 -5.51
CA MET A 107 8.12 -7.16 -4.92
C MET A 107 8.30 -7.53 -3.45
N HIS A 108 9.51 -7.39 -2.93
CA HIS A 108 9.82 -7.63 -1.53
C HIS A 108 10.18 -6.32 -0.83
N TRP A 109 9.54 -6.04 0.28
CA TRP A 109 9.82 -4.87 1.10
C TRP A 109 10.63 -5.24 2.34
N LEU A 110 11.78 -4.57 2.49
CA LEU A 110 12.75 -4.81 3.56
C LEU A 110 12.72 -3.72 4.65
N GLY A 111 11.63 -2.94 4.73
CA GLY A 111 11.50 -1.82 5.67
C GLY A 111 11.07 -2.21 7.09
N SER A 112 10.92 -3.50 7.37
CA SER A 112 10.50 -4.02 8.68
C SER A 112 11.31 -5.27 9.04
N ALA A 113 11.28 -5.68 10.32
CA ALA A 113 11.94 -6.92 10.77
C ALA A 113 11.38 -8.18 10.07
N VAL A 114 10.13 -8.14 9.64
CA VAL A 114 9.50 -9.17 8.81
C VAL A 114 9.36 -8.62 7.38
N PRO A 115 10.07 -9.18 6.40
CA PRO A 115 9.89 -8.77 5.01
C PRO A 115 8.44 -8.96 4.56
N VAL A 116 7.94 -8.04 3.73
CA VAL A 116 6.59 -8.11 3.17
C VAL A 116 6.67 -8.44 1.69
N GLU A 117 5.90 -9.44 1.23
CA GLU A 117 5.67 -9.67 -0.19
C GLU A 117 4.50 -8.79 -0.66
N LEU A 118 4.76 -7.98 -1.69
CA LEU A 118 3.77 -7.19 -2.40
C LEU A 118 3.52 -7.83 -3.76
N GLN A 119 2.28 -8.25 -4.00
CA GLN A 119 1.84 -8.72 -5.30
C GLN A 119 1.02 -7.63 -6.00
N LEU A 120 1.41 -7.33 -7.23
CA LEU A 120 0.70 -6.41 -8.12
C LEU A 120 0.03 -7.20 -9.23
N THR A 121 -1.23 -6.89 -9.53
CA THR A 121 -1.97 -7.50 -10.64
C THR A 121 -2.64 -6.41 -11.48
N ARG A 122 -2.34 -6.36 -12.78
CA ARG A 122 -3.09 -5.55 -13.74
C ARG A 122 -4.04 -6.44 -14.53
N GLN A 123 -5.33 -6.10 -14.47
CA GLN A 123 -6.38 -6.73 -15.26
C GLN A 123 -6.68 -5.87 -16.49
N LEU A 124 -6.88 -6.53 -17.62
CA LEU A 124 -7.34 -5.92 -18.87
C LEU A 124 -8.78 -6.37 -19.10
N SER A 125 -9.66 -5.43 -19.43
CA SER A 125 -11.06 -5.68 -19.78
C SER A 125 -11.20 -6.28 -21.19
#